data_AF-A0A849ZQX0-F1
#
_entry.id   AF-A0A849ZQX0-F1
#
_cell.length_a   1.000
_cell.length_b   1.000
_cell.length_c   1.000
_cell.angle_alpha   90.00
_cell.angle_beta   90.00
_cell.angle_gamma   90.00
#
_symmetry.space_group_name_H-M   'P 1'
#
loop_
_entity.id
_entity.type
_entity.pdbx_description
1 polymer ?
#
loop_
_entity_poly.entity_id
_entity_poly.type
_entity_poly.pdbx_seq_one_letter_code
_entity_poly.pdbx_strand_id
1 'polypeptide(L)' 'MSQPREILLGATYLVTRRTLRRYLLFRPDAAITQFLIYALAVSTRRFGLQVHAFCAMSTHLHLVVT' A
#
# COMPACT_ATOMS: atom_id res chain seq x y z
N MET A 1 1.33 6.83 24.77
CA MET A 1 0.38 6.32 23.75
C MET A 1 0.37 7.31 22.61
N SER A 2 0.33 6.87 21.35
CA SER A 2 0.09 7.81 20.24
C SER A 2 -1.35 8.33 20.32
N GLN A 3 -1.60 9.50 19.73
CA GLN A 3 -2.98 9.97 19.55
C GLN A 3 -3.80 8.96 18.74
N PRO A 4 -5.14 8.89 18.94
CA PRO A 4 -6.02 8.09 18.10
C PRO A 4 -5.81 8.42 16.62
N ARG A 5 -5.93 7.41 15.76
CA ARG A 5 -5.90 7.64 14.32
C ARG A 5 -7.18 8.36 13.91
N GLU A 6 -7.05 9.53 13.31
CA GLU A 6 -8.16 10.22 12.67
C GLU A 6 -8.59 9.47 11.40
N ILE A 7 -9.88 9.10 11.34
CA ILE A 7 -10.49 8.39 10.22
C ILE A 7 -11.71 9.20 9.80
N LEU A 8 -11.61 9.88 8.66
CA LEU A 8 -12.62 10.77 8.10
C LEU A 8 -13.00 10.26 6.71
N LEU A 9 -14.29 10.36 6.40
CA LEU A 9 -14.82 9.99 5.09
C LEU A 9 -14.23 10.90 4.01
N GLY A 10 -13.65 10.31 2.96
CA GLY A 10 -13.08 11.05 1.83
C GLY A 10 -11.74 11.75 2.09
N ALA A 11 -11.13 11.56 3.26
CA ALA A 11 -9.80 12.10 3.53
C ALA A 11 -8.70 11.27 2.84
N THR A 12 -7.59 11.93 2.48
CA THR A 12 -6.44 11.27 1.87
C THR A 12 -5.43 10.85 2.94
N TYR A 13 -4.95 9.61 2.86
CA TYR A 13 -4.03 9.03 3.83
C TYR A 13 -2.77 8.48 3.18
N LEU A 14 -1.63 8.70 3.86
CA LEU A 14 -0.42 7.92 3.65
C LEU A 14 -0.50 6.63 4.46
N VAL A 15 -0.49 5.49 3.77
CA VAL A 15 -0.42 4.15 4.37
C VAL A 15 0.95 3.57 4.11
N THR A 16 1.61 3.10 5.17
CA THR A 16 2.87 2.37 5.08
C THR A 16 2.73 0.97 5.63
N ARG A 17 3.31 -0.03 4.97
CA ARG A 17 3.28 -1.42 5.44
C ARG A 17 4.62 -2.10 5.20
N ARG A 18 5.17 -2.71 6.25
CA ARG A 18 6.40 -3.51 6.18
C ARG A 18 6.07 -5.00 6.01
N THR A 19 6.97 -5.72 5.36
CA THR A 19 6.97 -7.19 5.30
C THR A 19 7.24 -7.78 6.68
N LEU A 20 6.84 -9.04 6.86
CA LEU A 20 7.13 -9.79 8.09
C LEU A 20 8.64 -9.79 8.35
N ARG A 21 9.03 -9.41 9.56
CA ARG A 21 10.44 -9.38 10.01
C ARG A 21 11.40 -8.59 9.08
N ARG A 22 10.86 -7.71 8.22
CA ARG A 22 11.62 -6.98 7.19
C ARG A 22 12.35 -7.87 6.19
N TYR A 23 11.85 -9.07 5.92
CA TYR A 23 12.38 -9.89 4.82
C TYR A 23 12.21 -9.17 3.46
N LEU A 24 13.15 -9.41 2.54
CA LEU A 24 13.18 -8.83 1.20
C LEU A 24 12.17 -9.53 0.27
N LEU A 25 10.89 -9.53 0.64
CA LEU A 25 9.83 -10.27 -0.08
C LEU A 25 9.30 -9.51 -1.31
N PHE A 26 9.63 -8.23 -1.46
CA PHE A 26 9.24 -7.42 -2.62
C PHE A 26 10.43 -7.22 -3.57
N ARG A 27 10.99 -8.32 -4.09
CA ARG A 27 12.08 -8.27 -5.07
C ARG A 27 11.63 -7.42 -6.28
N PRO A 28 12.44 -6.46 -6.77
CA PRO A 28 12.04 -5.57 -7.87
C PRO A 28 12.19 -6.24 -9.24
N ASP A 29 11.48 -7.35 -9.44
CA ASP A 29 11.40 -8.08 -10.70
C ASP A 29 10.00 -7.96 -11.32
N ALA A 30 9.86 -8.43 -12.57
CA ALA A 30 8.60 -8.34 -13.32
C ALA A 30 7.44 -9.10 -12.65
N ALA A 31 7.69 -10.29 -12.11
CA ALA A 31 6.64 -11.12 -11.51
C ALA A 31 6.09 -10.47 -10.23
N ILE A 32 6.97 -9.97 -9.36
CA ILE A 32 6.55 -9.27 -8.13
C ILE A 32 5.90 -7.93 -8.46
N THR A 33 6.42 -7.17 -9.41
CA THR A 33 5.81 -5.91 -9.87
C THR A 33 4.38 -6.15 -10.34
N GLN A 34 4.17 -7.16 -11.19
CA GLN A 34 2.83 -7.51 -11.70
C GLN A 34 1.91 -7.97 -10.58
N PHE A 35 2.41 -8.78 -9.65
CA PHE A 35 1.64 -9.21 -8.47
C PHE A 35 1.16 -8.01 -7.63
N LEU A 36 2.05 -7.07 -7.32
CA LEU A 36 1.72 -5.88 -6.52
C LEU A 36 0.69 -4.99 -7.23
N ILE A 37 0.85 -4.75 -8.53
CA ILE A 37 -0.11 -3.97 -9.32
C ILE A 37 -1.47 -4.66 -9.35
N TYR A 38 -1.50 -5.98 -9.59
CA TYR A 38 -2.74 -6.75 -9.59
C TYR A 38 -3.45 -6.68 -8.24
N ALA A 39 -2.74 -6.91 -7.13
CA ALA A 39 -3.30 -6.85 -5.79
C ALA A 39 -3.87 -5.45 -5.46
N LEU A 40 -3.17 -4.39 -5.90
CA LEU A 40 -3.63 -3.02 -5.73
C LEU A 40 -4.88 -2.73 -6.56
N ALA A 41 -4.93 -3.16 -7.82
CA ALA A 41 -6.08 -3.01 -8.71
C ALA A 41 -7.33 -3.76 -8.19
N VAL A 42 -7.16 -4.97 -7.67
CA VAL A 42 -8.26 -5.72 -7.03
C VAL A 42 -8.76 -5.00 -5.79
N SER A 43 -7.84 -4.50 -4.96
CA SER A 43 -8.18 -3.80 -3.71
C SER A 43 -8.93 -2.50 -3.96
N THR A 44 -8.48 -1.68 -4.92
CA THR A 44 -9.14 -0.41 -5.28
C THR A 44 -10.55 -0.63 -5.77
N ARG A 45 -10.80 -1.64 -6.62
CA ARG A 45 -12.15 -1.99 -7.07
C ARG A 45 -13.03 -2.53 -5.95
N ARG A 46 -12.47 -3.39 -5.09
CA ARG A 46 -13.24 -4.03 -4.00
C ARG A 46 -13.69 -3.02 -2.93
N PHE A 47 -12.85 -2.02 -2.65
CA PHE A 47 -13.07 -1.08 -1.55
C PHE A 47 -13.41 0.35 -2.00
N GLY A 48 -13.49 0.60 -3.31
CA GLY A 48 -13.81 1.93 -3.84
C GLY A 48 -12.73 2.98 -3.57
N LEU A 49 -11.46 2.57 -3.51
CA LEU A 49 -10.33 3.45 -3.17
C LEU A 49 -9.74 4.12 -4.41
N GLN A 50 -9.32 5.37 -4.29
CA GLN A 50 -8.52 6.07 -5.28
C GLN A 50 -7.04 6.05 -4.88
N VAL A 51 -6.15 5.62 -5.78
CA VAL A 51 -4.69 5.65 -5.55
C VAL A 51 -4.10 6.89 -6.21
N HIS A 52 -3.44 7.72 -5.40
CA HIS A 52 -2.73 8.92 -5.86
C HIS A 52 -1.23 8.68 -6.05
N ALA A 53 -0.64 7.84 -5.19
CA ALA A 53 0.76 7.44 -5.30
C ALA A 53 0.98 6.05 -4.71
N PHE A 54 1.95 5.31 -5.28
CA PHE A 54 2.36 4.00 -4.82
C PHE A 54 3.87 3.84 -5.01
N CYS A 55 4.55 3.33 -3.99
CA CYS A 55 5.95 2.90 -4.08
C CYS A 55 6.14 1.58 -3.33
N ALA A 56 6.78 0.63 -3.99
CA ALA A 56 7.20 -0.63 -3.40
C ALA A 56 8.72 -0.68 -3.29
N MET A 57 9.20 -0.79 -2.06
CA MET A 57 10.60 -1.14 -1.75
C MET A 57 10.67 -2.59 -1.33
N SER A 58 11.87 -3.20 -1.32
CA SER A 58 12.01 -4.63 -1.06
C SER A 58 11.48 -5.13 0.29
N THR A 59 11.32 -4.24 1.28
CA THR A 59 10.84 -4.57 2.63
C THR A 59 9.52 -3.90 3.01
N HIS A 60 9.01 -2.97 2.20
CA HIS A 60 7.84 -2.18 2.57
C HIS A 60 7.19 -1.45 1.40
N LEU A 61 5.96 -0.98 1.63
CA LEU A 61 5.14 -0.23 0.68
C LEU A 61 4.77 1.14 1.26
N HIS A 62 4.62 2.11 0.38
CA HIS A 62 3.98 3.41 0.64
C HIS A 62 2.81 3.58 -0.33
N LEU A 63 1.64 3.96 0.18
CA LEU A 63 0.45 4.26 -0.60
C LEU A 63 -0.15 5.60 -0.17
N VAL A 64 -0.55 6.42 -1.13
CA VAL A 64 -1.38 7.60 -0.88
C VAL A 64 -2.75 7.32 -1.49
N VAL A 65 -3.77 7.23 -0.65
CA VAL A 65 -5.12 6.81 -1.06
C VAL A 65 -6.20 7.69 -0.46
N THR A 66 -7.32 7.81 -1.17
CA THR A 66 -8.61 8.29 -0.65
C THR A 66 -9.59 7.12 -0.64
#